data_AF-A0A8E0IJ44-F1
#
_entry.id   AF-A0A8E0IJ44-F1
#
_cell.length_a   1.000
_cell.length_b   1.000
_cell.length_c   1.000
_cell.angle_alpha   90.00
_cell.angle_beta   90.00
_cell.angle_gamma   90.00
#
_symmetry.space_group_name_H-M   'P 1'
#
loop_
_entity.id
_entity.type
_entity.pdbx_description
1 polymer ?
#
loop_
_entity_poly.entity_id
_entity_poly.type
_entity_poly.pdbx_seq_one_letter_code
_entity_poly.pdbx_strand_id
1 'polypeptide(L)' 'YLTPTPYRGRQNQPGYTRYVVEALAKLRETTPEVIAKQTWNNAHRIFGLKEKA' A
#
# COMPACT_ATOMS: atom_id res chain seq x y z
N TYR A 1 -13.38 -5.70 3.39
CA TYR A 1 -11.93 -5.77 3.13
C TYR A 1 -11.35 -7.03 3.76
N LEU A 2 -10.60 -7.80 2.97
CA LEU A 2 -10.00 -9.05 3.42
C LEU A 2 -8.63 -8.79 4.04
N THR A 3 -8.44 -9.22 5.28
CA THR A 3 -7.18 -9.05 6.01
C THR A 3 -6.08 -9.92 5.38
N PRO A 4 -4.88 -9.37 5.13
CA PRO A 4 -3.80 -10.12 4.51
C PRO A 4 -3.24 -11.19 5.45
N THR A 5 -2.61 -12.22 4.89
CA THR A 5 -1.80 -13.19 5.65
C THR A 5 -0.58 -12.46 6.24
N PRO A 6 -0.23 -12.68 7.53
CA PRO A 6 -0.69 -13.71 8.46
C PRO A 6 -1.93 -13.36 9.32
N TYR A 7 -2.52 -12.17 9.19
CA TYR A 7 -3.62 -11.70 10.04
C TYR A 7 -5.03 -12.10 9.58
N ARG A 8 -5.12 -13.02 8.62
CA ARG A 8 -6.39 -13.52 8.07
C ARG A 8 -7.32 -14.02 9.19
N GLY A 9 -8.61 -13.73 9.06
CA GLY A 9 -9.62 -14.03 10.09
C GLY A 9 -9.72 -12.97 11.20
N ARG A 10 -8.83 -11.97 11.24
CA ARG A 10 -8.96 -10.77 12.10
C ARG A 10 -9.53 -9.60 11.31
N GLN A 11 -9.96 -8.54 12.01
CA GLN A 11 -10.39 -7.28 11.38
C GLN A 11 -9.22 -6.64 10.60
N ASN A 12 -9.52 -6.13 9.40
CA ASN A 12 -8.53 -5.43 8.59
C ASN A 12 -8.25 -4.03 9.15
N GLN A 13 -7.00 -3.58 9.08
CA GLN A 13 -6.56 -2.29 9.60
C GLN A 13 -5.64 -1.57 8.58
N PRO A 14 -5.59 -0.23 8.55
CA PRO A 14 -4.76 0.52 7.62
C PRO A 14 -3.26 0.16 7.67
N GLY A 15 -2.74 -0.20 8.84
CA GLY A 15 -1.35 -0.65 9.00
C GLY A 15 -1.00 -1.90 8.17
N TYR A 16 -2.01 -2.69 7.78
CA TYR A 16 -1.80 -3.88 6.94
C TYR A 16 -1.65 -3.57 5.45
N THR A 17 -1.76 -2.30 5.04
CA THR A 17 -1.53 -1.88 3.65
C THR A 17 -0.14 -2.27 3.14
N ARG A 18 0.85 -2.36 4.04
CA ARG A 18 2.21 -2.84 3.71
C ARG A 18 2.21 -4.21 3.02
N TYR A 19 1.37 -5.16 3.46
CA TYR A 19 1.30 -6.50 2.84
C TYR A 19 0.76 -6.47 1.42
N VAL A 20 -0.13 -5.51 1.12
CA VAL A 20 -0.62 -5.29 -0.24
C VAL A 20 0.49 -4.74 -1.13
N VAL A 21 1.27 -3.77 -0.61
CA VAL A 21 2.44 -3.21 -1.31
C VAL A 21 3.47 -4.31 -1.62
N GLU A 22 3.80 -5.16 -0.65
CA GLU A 22 4.73 -6.29 -0.82
C GLU A 22 4.22 -7.31 -1.86
N ALA A 23 2.93 -7.65 -1.82
CA ALA A 23 2.34 -8.56 -2.79
C ALA A 23 2.34 -7.99 -4.22
N LEU A 24 2.06 -6.68 -4.37
CA LEU A 24 2.13 -5.99 -5.65
C LEU A 24 3.54 -5.92 -6.20
N ALA A 25 4.52 -5.63 -5.34
CA ALA A 25 5.93 -5.58 -5.73
C ALA A 25 6.39 -6.92 -6.30
N LYS A 26 6.04 -8.02 -5.63
CA LYS A 26 6.31 -9.39 -6.13
C LYS A 26 5.64 -9.65 -7.47
N LEU A 27 4.35 -9.31 -7.62
CA LEU A 27 3.59 -9.54 -8.85
C LEU A 27 4.13 -8.72 -10.04
N ARG A 28 4.72 -7.56 -9.77
CA ARG A 28 5.23 -6.61 -10.76
C ARG A 28 6.74 -6.69 -10.96
N GLU A 29 7.41 -7.67 -10.36
CA GLU A 29 8.87 -7.84 -10.42
C GLU A 29 9.63 -6.54 -10.11
N THR A 30 9.19 -5.86 -9.05
CA THR A 30 9.75 -4.59 -8.58
C THR A 30 9.88 -4.58 -7.05
N THR A 31 10.30 -3.46 -6.47
CA THR A 31 10.48 -3.33 -5.02
C THR A 31 9.27 -2.68 -4.34
N PRO A 32 9.02 -2.97 -3.05
CA PRO A 32 7.98 -2.31 -2.26
C PRO A 32 8.09 -0.78 -2.28
N GLU A 33 9.31 -0.23 -2.30
CA GLU A 33 9.58 1.21 -2.31
C GLU A 33 9.09 1.86 -3.61
N VAL A 34 9.24 1.18 -4.75
CA VAL A 34 8.74 1.66 -6.04
C VAL A 34 7.21 1.73 -6.02
N ILE A 35 6.56 0.66 -5.56
CA ILE A 35 5.09 0.62 -5.44
C ILE A 35 4.59 1.68 -4.45
N ALA A 36 5.24 1.81 -3.29
CA ALA A 36 4.89 2.80 -2.28
C ALA A 36 5.00 4.23 -2.83
N LYS A 37 6.11 4.56 -3.51
CA LYS A 37 6.32 5.87 -4.11
C LYS A 37 5.29 6.19 -5.20
N GLN A 38 5.03 5.24 -6.09
CA GLN A 38 4.05 5.43 -7.16
C GLN A 38 2.62 5.62 -6.62
N THR A 39 2.21 4.78 -5.67
CA THR A 39 0.87 4.87 -5.06
C THR A 39 0.72 6.12 -4.20
N TRP A 40 1.77 6.53 -3.48
CA TRP A 40 1.82 7.80 -2.75
C TRP A 40 1.58 9.00 -3.67
N ASN A 41 2.36 9.11 -4.75
CA ASN A 41 2.24 10.19 -5.73
C ASN A 41 0.86 10.21 -6.39
N ASN A 42 0.32 9.04 -6.72
CA ASN A 42 -1.01 8.92 -7.30
C ASN A 42 -2.10 9.39 -6.33
N ALA A 43 -2.02 9.00 -5.06
CA ALA A 43 -2.98 9.45 -4.05
C ALA A 43 -2.91 10.97 -3.85
N HIS A 44 -1.71 11.55 -3.77
CA HIS A 44 -1.53 13.00 -3.63
C HIS A 44 -2.11 13.76 -4.82
N ARG A 45 -1.87 13.27 -6.04
CA ARG A 45 -2.42 13.86 -7.26
C ARG A 45 -3.93 13.75 -7.36
N ILE A 46 -4.50 12.56 -7.08
CA ILE A 46 -5.94 12.30 -7.24
C ILE A 46 -6.76 13.02 -6.15
N PHE A 47 -6.29 12.99 -4.91
CA PHE A 47 -7.02 13.55 -3.77
C PHE A 47 -6.56 14.96 -3.39
N GLY A 48 -5.60 15.56 -4.12
CA GLY A 48 -5.09 16.90 -3.84
C GLY A 48 -4.43 17.02 -2.47
N LEU A 49 -3.79 15.95 -1.99
CA LEU A 49 -3.14 15.96 -0.67
C LEU A 49 -1.88 16.84 -0.74
N LYS A 50 -1.76 17.78 0.19
CA LYS A 50 -0.56 18.61 0.33
C LYS A 50 0.48 17.84 1.13
N GLU A 51 1.73 17.90 0.71
CA GLU A 51 2.84 17.48 1.56
C GLU A 51 2.82 18.38 2.80
N LYS A 52 2.85 17.76 3.99
CA LYS A 52 3.16 18.53 5.19
C LYS A 52 4.65 18.85 5.14
N ALA A 53 4.97 20.15 5.18
CA ALA A 53 6.32 20.67 5.30
C ALA A 53 7.01 20.16 6.56
#